data_AF-A0AAW0PMA5-F1
#
_entry.id   AF-A0AAW0PMA5-F1
#
_cell.length_a   1.000
_cell.length_b   1.000
_cell.length_c   1.000
_cell.angle_alpha   90.00
_cell.angle_beta   90.00
_cell.angle_gamma   90.00
#
_symmetry.space_group_name_H-M   'P 1'
#
loop_
_entity.id
_entity.type
_entity.pdbx_description
1 polymer ?
#
loop_
_entity_poly.entity_id
_entity_poly.type
_entity_poly.pdbx_seq_one_letter_code
_entity_poly.pdbx_strand_id
1 'polypeptide(L)'
;MKRVRTEQIQYAVAQYLKRRQYVDTDSSLKTAKLCQTPEEMAASITVQTESGCANIVSAAPCQSDPQQYEAQFSKLHSFLSEAEISWAKEVSLVLFPLFVYLHLDMVRSGLKSAVDSFYSRFHSHFLQEPEQRAVVEQLRHVLSAQDISASSKLSAFLENKS
;
A
#
# COMPACT_ATOMS: atom_id res chain seq x y z
N MET A 1 15.44 -45.84 22.24
CA MET A 1 16.10 -44.57 22.63
C MET A 1 15.70 -43.34 21.81
N LYS A 2 15.47 -43.41 20.49
CA LYS A 2 15.15 -42.21 19.67
C LYS A 2 13.83 -41.50 20.04
N ARG A 3 12.77 -42.24 20.40
CA ARG A 3 11.44 -41.68 20.75
C ARG A 3 11.47 -40.82 22.03
N VAL A 4 12.18 -41.29 23.06
CA VAL A 4 12.32 -40.59 24.35
C VAL A 4 12.94 -39.19 24.19
N ARG A 5 13.90 -39.03 23.26
CA ARG A 5 14.54 -37.74 22.99
C ARG A 5 13.58 -36.76 22.30
N THR A 6 12.74 -37.25 21.40
CA THR A 6 11.73 -36.42 20.70
C THR A 6 10.67 -35.90 21.66
N GLU A 7 10.19 -36.74 22.57
CA GLU A 7 9.19 -36.37 23.59
C GLU A 7 9.73 -35.30 24.55
N GLN A 8 10.99 -35.42 24.97
CA GLN A 8 11.66 -34.41 25.81
C GLN A 8 11.80 -33.06 25.10
N ILE A 9 12.12 -33.08 23.80
CA ILE A 9 12.22 -31.85 22.99
C ILE A 9 10.85 -31.20 22.84
N GLN A 10 9.80 -31.97 22.50
CA GLN A 10 8.43 -31.46 22.39
C GLN A 10 7.94 -30.85 23.69
N TYR A 11 8.22 -31.50 24.83
CA TYR A 11 7.89 -30.98 26.15
C TYR A 11 8.62 -29.66 26.45
N ALA A 12 9.92 -29.58 26.18
CA ALA A 12 10.70 -28.36 26.39
C ALA A 12 10.18 -27.18 25.54
N VAL A 13 9.83 -27.45 24.27
CA VAL A 13 9.26 -26.46 23.34
C VAL A 13 7.89 -25.97 23.82
N ALA A 14 7.00 -26.87 24.23
CA ALA A 14 5.68 -26.50 24.76
C ALA A 14 5.80 -25.62 26.01
N GLN A 15 6.70 -25.96 26.93
CA GLN A 15 6.96 -25.16 28.14
C GLN A 15 7.55 -23.78 27.83
N TYR A 16 8.37 -23.66 26.79
CA TYR A 16 8.92 -22.38 26.34
C TYR A 16 7.85 -21.48 25.74
N LEU A 17 7.02 -22.03 24.85
CA LEU A 17 5.95 -21.28 24.18
C LEU A 17 4.88 -20.82 25.18
N LYS A 18 4.53 -21.66 26.15
CA LYS A 18 3.63 -21.31 27.25
C LYS A 18 4.14 -20.11 28.06
N ARG A 19 5.45 -20.08 28.38
CA ARG A 19 6.09 -18.94 29.07
C ARG A 19 6.05 -17.65 28.25
N ARG A 20 6.06 -17.74 26.93
CA ARG A 20 5.95 -16.61 25.99
C ARG A 20 4.50 -16.17 25.72
N GLN A 21 3.52 -16.77 26.40
CA GLN A 21 2.08 -16.52 26.22
C GLN A 21 1.55 -16.80 24.80
N TYR A 22 2.15 -17.75 24.08
CA TYR A 22 1.51 -18.27 22.87
C TYR A 22 0.32 -19.15 23.30
N VAL A 23 -0.90 -18.68 23.01
CA VAL A 23 -2.16 -19.36 23.32
C VAL A 23 -2.32 -20.56 22.38
N ASP A 24 -2.70 -21.72 22.92
CA ASP A 24 -3.15 -22.92 22.18
C ASP A 24 -2.06 -23.86 21.58
N THR A 25 -1.06 -24.24 22.37
CA THR A 25 0.01 -25.16 21.94
C THR A 25 -0.35 -26.65 21.92
N ASP A 26 -1.36 -27.08 22.70
CA ASP A 26 -1.67 -28.51 22.88
C ASP A 26 -2.50 -29.11 21.73
N SER A 27 -3.26 -28.28 21.00
CA SER A 27 -4.15 -28.69 19.91
C SER A 27 -3.54 -28.49 18.51
N SER A 28 -2.71 -27.45 18.34
CA SER A 28 -2.23 -26.99 17.03
C SER A 28 -1.07 -27.82 16.46
N LEU A 29 -0.14 -28.27 17.32
CA LEU A 29 1.07 -28.97 16.87
C LEU A 29 0.83 -30.39 16.34
N LYS A 30 -0.31 -31.01 16.68
CA LYS A 30 -0.68 -32.36 16.20
C LYS A 30 -1.36 -32.34 14.83
N THR A 31 -1.89 -31.19 14.40
CA THR A 31 -2.73 -31.07 13.19
C THR A 31 -2.04 -30.31 12.07
N ALA A 32 -0.93 -29.61 12.35
CA ALA A 32 -0.15 -28.93 11.33
C ALA A 32 0.58 -29.95 10.43
N LYS A 33 0.21 -30.02 9.15
CA LYS A 33 1.03 -30.68 8.11
C LYS A 33 2.35 -29.92 7.99
N LEU A 34 3.38 -30.39 8.68
CA LEU A 34 4.72 -29.79 8.69
C LEU A 34 5.56 -30.14 7.45
N CYS A 35 5.04 -31.01 6.58
CA CYS A 35 5.71 -31.44 5.37
C CYS A 35 4.75 -31.31 4.19
N GLN A 36 5.26 -30.75 3.10
CA GLN A 36 4.60 -30.80 1.79
C GLN A 36 5.21 -31.94 0.99
N THR A 37 4.36 -32.64 0.24
CA THR A 37 4.78 -33.60 -0.78
C THR A 37 5.35 -32.88 -2.01
N PRO A 38 6.21 -33.54 -2.81
CA PRO A 38 6.68 -32.98 -4.08
C PRO A 38 5.53 -32.58 -5.02
N GLU A 39 4.43 -33.33 -5.00
CA GLU A 39 3.24 -33.08 -5.79
C GLU A 39 2.48 -31.83 -5.31
N GLU A 40 2.31 -31.66 -3.99
CA GLU A 40 1.74 -30.44 -3.40
C GLU A 40 2.62 -29.22 -3.71
N MET A 41 3.94 -29.37 -3.68
CA MET A 41 4.89 -28.32 -4.05
C MET A 41 4.76 -27.94 -5.52
N ALA A 42 4.75 -28.92 -6.44
CA ALA A 42 4.60 -28.69 -7.86
C ALA A 42 3.28 -27.97 -8.19
N ALA A 43 2.16 -28.41 -7.61
CA ALA A 43 0.88 -27.76 -7.79
C ALA A 43 0.88 -26.32 -7.29
N SER A 44 1.50 -26.06 -6.13
CA SER A 44 1.62 -24.69 -5.60
C SER A 44 2.48 -23.79 -6.47
N ILE A 45 3.55 -24.31 -7.05
CA ILE A 45 4.42 -23.59 -7.99
C ILE A 45 3.64 -23.23 -9.25
N THR A 46 2.90 -24.19 -9.85
CA THR A 46 2.08 -23.93 -11.04
C THR A 46 1.06 -22.82 -10.79
N VAL A 47 0.34 -22.88 -9.67
CA VAL A 47 -0.61 -21.83 -9.27
C VAL A 47 0.11 -20.49 -9.09
N GLN A 48 1.24 -20.45 -8.39
CA GLN A 48 2.02 -19.22 -8.20
C GLN A 48 2.57 -18.66 -9.51
N THR A 49 2.94 -19.50 -10.48
CA THR A 49 3.42 -19.04 -11.80
C THR A 49 2.29 -18.53 -12.69
N GLU A 50 1.09 -19.10 -12.60
CA GLU A 50 -0.04 -18.74 -13.45
C GLU A 50 -0.88 -17.59 -12.87
N SER A 51 -0.94 -17.45 -11.54
CA SER A 51 -1.76 -16.44 -10.86
C SER A 51 -0.97 -15.44 -10.00
N GLY A 52 0.34 -15.64 -9.81
CA GLY A 52 1.17 -14.80 -8.95
C GLY A 52 1.89 -13.68 -9.69
N CYS A 53 2.09 -12.55 -9.02
CA CYS A 53 3.03 -11.53 -9.48
C CYS A 53 4.46 -12.05 -9.27
N ALA A 54 5.29 -12.03 -10.33
CA ALA A 54 6.66 -12.53 -10.30
C ALA A 54 7.48 -11.88 -9.18
N ASN A 55 7.94 -12.67 -8.19
CA ASN A 55 9.00 -12.39 -7.19
C ASN A 55 9.30 -10.89 -6.91
N ILE A 56 8.26 -10.12 -6.60
CA ILE A 56 8.40 -8.74 -6.15
C ILE A 56 8.17 -8.78 -4.65
N VAL A 57 9.19 -8.40 -3.88
CA VAL A 57 8.99 -7.96 -2.50
C VAL A 57 8.24 -6.65 -2.60
N SER A 58 6.91 -6.73 -2.59
CA SER A 58 6.06 -5.55 -2.68
C SER A 58 6.13 -4.79 -1.36
N ALA A 59 6.78 -3.63 -1.37
CA ALA A 59 6.59 -2.59 -0.37
C ALA A 59 5.35 -1.74 -0.67
N ALA A 60 4.56 -2.10 -1.69
CA ALA A 60 3.29 -1.44 -1.95
C ALA A 60 2.31 -1.80 -0.83
N PRO A 61 1.57 -0.84 -0.27
CA PRO A 61 0.52 -1.13 0.70
C PRO A 61 -0.41 -2.18 0.10
N CYS A 62 -0.58 -3.32 0.79
CA CYS A 62 -1.44 -4.43 0.33
C CYS A 62 -2.92 -4.04 0.16
N GLN A 63 -3.32 -2.84 0.57
CA GLN A 63 -4.65 -2.27 0.40
C GLN A 63 -4.49 -0.76 0.28
N SER A 64 -5.15 -0.16 -0.71
CA SER A 64 -5.37 1.29 -0.81
C SER A 64 -6.32 1.71 0.30
N ASP A 65 -5.80 1.87 1.53
CA ASP A 65 -6.55 2.36 2.69
C ASP A 65 -6.91 3.85 2.46
N PRO A 66 -8.20 4.18 2.30
CA PRO A 66 -8.66 5.55 2.09
C PRO A 66 -8.13 6.54 3.12
N GLN A 67 -7.96 6.11 4.38
CA GLN A 67 -7.52 6.97 5.47
C GLN A 67 -6.06 7.38 5.35
N GLN A 68 -5.22 6.56 4.69
CA GLN A 68 -3.78 6.85 4.58
C GLN A 68 -3.47 7.94 3.56
N TYR A 69 -4.21 8.06 2.45
CA TYR A 69 -3.94 9.09 1.43
C TYR A 69 -3.93 10.48 2.04
N GLU A 70 -5.01 10.82 2.74
CA GLU A 70 -5.17 12.13 3.38
C GLU A 70 -4.20 12.31 4.56
N ALA A 71 -4.02 11.30 5.41
CA ALA A 71 -3.16 11.38 6.57
C ALA A 71 -1.68 11.53 6.21
N GLN A 72 -1.18 10.76 5.24
CA GLN A 72 0.22 10.80 4.82
C GLN A 72 0.53 12.09 4.04
N PHE A 73 -0.37 12.50 3.13
CA PHE A 73 -0.22 13.76 2.42
C PHE A 73 -0.22 14.95 3.38
N SER A 74 -1.13 14.98 4.37
CA SER A 74 -1.14 16.01 5.41
C SER A 74 0.17 16.09 6.17
N LYS A 75 0.69 14.93 6.62
CA LYS A 75 1.96 14.87 7.36
C LYS A 75 3.13 15.40 6.53
N LEU A 76 3.21 15.02 5.26
CA LEU A 76 4.26 15.50 4.36
C LEU A 76 4.14 17.02 4.13
N HIS A 77 2.93 17.51 3.87
CA HIS A 77 2.67 18.93 3.67
C HIS A 77 3.04 19.75 4.92
N SER A 78 2.60 19.34 6.11
CA SER A 78 2.97 19.99 7.38
C SER A 78 4.48 19.95 7.61
N PHE A 79 5.12 18.80 7.42
CA PHE A 79 6.57 18.65 7.57
C PHE A 79 7.33 19.63 6.67
N LEU A 80 6.96 19.75 5.39
CA LEU A 80 7.62 20.67 4.45
C LEU A 80 7.31 22.14 4.74
N SER A 81 6.12 22.44 5.29
CA SER A 81 5.72 23.80 5.66
C SER A 81 6.42 24.29 6.93
N GLU A 82 6.69 23.39 7.88
CA GLU A 82 7.34 23.69 9.16
C GLU A 82 8.88 23.57 9.10
N ALA A 83 9.42 23.00 8.02
CA ALA A 83 10.85 22.83 7.86
C ALA A 83 11.56 24.17 7.58
N GLU A 84 12.35 24.65 8.54
CA GLU A 84 13.26 25.80 8.37
C GLU A 84 14.55 25.39 7.62
N ILE A 85 14.41 24.73 6.46
CA ILE A 85 15.54 24.17 5.72
C ILE A 85 15.55 24.73 4.29
N SER A 86 16.74 25.04 3.78
CA SER A 86 16.94 25.68 2.48
C SER A 86 16.31 24.94 1.30
N TRP A 87 16.30 23.59 1.32
CA TRP A 87 15.70 22.78 0.26
C TRP A 87 14.18 22.55 0.42
N ALA A 88 13.56 22.95 1.54
CA ALA A 88 12.15 22.66 1.80
C ALA A 88 11.23 23.27 0.73
N LYS A 89 11.58 24.45 0.21
CA LYS A 89 10.86 25.11 -0.89
C LYS A 89 10.95 24.33 -2.20
N GLU A 90 12.15 23.84 -2.54
CA GLU A 90 12.36 23.05 -3.76
C GLU A 90 11.63 21.71 -3.67
N VAL A 91 11.72 21.03 -2.52
CA VAL A 91 11.03 19.75 -2.30
C VAL A 91 9.51 19.95 -2.28
N SER A 92 9.00 21.09 -1.80
CA SER A 92 7.56 21.41 -1.82
C SER A 92 6.98 21.42 -3.24
N LEU A 93 7.79 21.60 -4.29
CA LEU A 93 7.34 21.49 -5.68
C LEU A 93 6.81 20.08 -6.02
N VAL A 94 7.24 19.04 -5.29
CA VAL A 94 6.76 17.66 -5.46
C VAL A 94 5.32 17.47 -4.97
N LEU A 95 4.81 18.37 -4.12
CA LEU A 95 3.47 18.23 -3.54
C LEU A 95 2.38 18.29 -4.60
N PHE A 96 2.56 19.09 -5.65
CA PHE A 96 1.60 19.19 -6.74
C PHE A 96 1.48 17.91 -7.58
N PRO A 97 2.55 17.38 -8.21
CA PRO A 97 2.45 16.14 -8.97
C PRO A 97 2.02 14.96 -8.09
N LEU A 98 2.42 14.94 -6.81
CA LEU A 98 1.96 13.94 -5.85
C LEU A 98 0.45 14.04 -5.57
N PHE A 99 -0.07 15.26 -5.36
CA PHE A 99 -1.51 15.49 -5.18
C PHE A 99 -2.31 14.97 -6.39
N VAL A 100 -1.86 15.29 -7.60
CA VAL A 100 -2.49 14.82 -8.85
C VAL A 100 -2.45 13.30 -8.92
N TYR A 101 -1.29 12.70 -8.71
CA TYR A 101 -1.11 11.25 -8.76
C TYR A 101 -2.02 10.53 -7.76
N LEU A 102 -2.01 10.95 -6.48
CA LEU A 102 -2.82 10.34 -5.43
C LEU A 102 -4.32 10.47 -5.73
N HIS A 103 -4.77 11.62 -6.24
CA HIS A 103 -6.15 11.81 -6.65
C HIS A 103 -6.55 10.81 -7.75
N LEU A 104 -5.74 10.70 -8.81
CA LEU A 104 -6.00 9.78 -9.92
C LEU A 104 -5.93 8.31 -9.47
N ASP A 105 -5.02 7.96 -8.57
CA ASP A 105 -4.88 6.63 -8.00
C ASP A 105 -6.13 6.24 -7.17
N MET A 106 -6.66 7.16 -6.36
CA MET A 106 -7.91 6.93 -5.63
C MET A 106 -9.12 6.79 -6.56
N VAL A 107 -9.18 7.55 -7.67
CA VAL A 107 -10.23 7.39 -8.70
C VAL A 107 -10.14 6.01 -9.36
N ARG A 108 -8.94 5.56 -9.72
CA ARG A 108 -8.72 4.20 -10.27
C ARG A 108 -9.09 3.10 -9.29
N SER A 109 -8.85 3.35 -8.01
CA SER A 109 -9.18 2.44 -6.90
C SER A 109 -10.68 2.48 -6.51
N GLY A 110 -11.48 3.33 -7.15
CA GLY A 110 -12.92 3.43 -6.90
C GLY A 110 -13.30 4.07 -5.56
N LEU A 111 -12.37 4.78 -4.91
CA LEU A 111 -12.53 5.34 -3.55
C LEU A 111 -13.27 6.68 -3.54
N LYS A 112 -14.48 6.75 -4.11
CA LYS A 112 -15.21 8.01 -4.38
C LYS A 112 -15.27 9.00 -3.20
N SER A 113 -15.70 8.55 -2.02
CA SER A 113 -15.79 9.42 -0.84
C SER A 113 -14.42 9.94 -0.38
N ALA A 114 -13.36 9.16 -0.59
CA ALA A 114 -12.00 9.55 -0.22
C ALA A 114 -11.43 10.56 -1.21
N VAL A 115 -11.70 10.37 -2.51
CA VAL A 115 -11.37 11.33 -3.58
C VAL A 115 -11.98 12.69 -3.26
N ASP A 116 -13.27 12.74 -2.93
CA ASP A 116 -13.98 13.97 -2.63
C ASP A 116 -13.43 14.68 -1.38
N SER A 117 -13.17 13.92 -0.30
CA SER A 117 -12.57 14.45 0.94
C SER A 117 -11.17 15.01 0.68
N PHE A 118 -10.32 14.22 0.04
CA PHE A 118 -8.94 14.58 -0.27
C PHE A 118 -8.87 15.82 -1.18
N TYR A 119 -9.66 15.84 -2.25
CA TYR A 119 -9.75 16.99 -3.14
C TYR A 119 -10.19 18.24 -2.36
N SER A 120 -11.30 18.15 -1.63
CA SER A 120 -11.84 19.29 -0.87
C SER A 120 -10.84 19.86 0.13
N ARG A 121 -10.03 19.00 0.77
CA ARG A 121 -9.05 19.40 1.78
C ARG A 121 -7.80 20.06 1.20
N PHE A 122 -7.29 19.61 0.05
CA PHE A 122 -5.98 20.07 -0.43
C PHE A 122 -5.99 20.92 -1.70
N HIS A 123 -7.04 20.90 -2.52
CA HIS A 123 -7.05 21.57 -3.83
C HIS A 123 -6.69 23.06 -3.78
N SER A 124 -7.09 23.77 -2.70
CA SER A 124 -6.87 25.21 -2.54
C SER A 124 -5.39 25.61 -2.52
N HIS A 125 -4.49 24.71 -2.12
CA HIS A 125 -3.05 24.96 -2.07
C HIS A 125 -2.43 25.13 -3.48
N PHE A 126 -3.11 24.64 -4.52
CA PHE A 126 -2.60 24.57 -5.89
C PHE A 126 -3.35 25.49 -6.88
N LEU A 127 -4.09 26.49 -6.37
CA LEU A 127 -4.87 27.41 -7.20
C LEU A 127 -4.12 28.70 -7.59
N GLN A 128 -2.93 28.94 -7.06
CA GLN A 128 -2.16 30.17 -7.31
C GLN A 128 -1.53 30.16 -8.71
N GLU A 129 -0.93 29.04 -9.10
CA GLU A 129 -0.29 28.90 -10.41
C GLU A 129 -1.33 28.51 -11.48
N PRO A 130 -1.42 29.24 -12.61
CA PRO A 130 -2.47 29.04 -13.61
C PRO A 130 -2.41 27.64 -14.25
N GLU A 131 -1.21 27.11 -14.47
CA GLU A 131 -1.03 25.77 -15.04
C GLU A 131 -1.50 24.67 -14.09
N GLN A 132 -1.21 24.81 -12.79
CA GLN A 132 -1.66 23.88 -11.75
C GLN A 132 -3.16 23.98 -11.57
N ARG A 133 -3.69 25.20 -11.50
CA ARG A 133 -5.11 25.49 -11.36
C ARG A 133 -5.95 24.81 -12.44
N ALA A 134 -5.54 24.91 -13.71
CA ALA A 134 -6.26 24.27 -14.82
C ALA A 134 -6.36 22.75 -14.65
N VAL A 135 -5.30 22.10 -14.13
CA VAL A 135 -5.30 20.66 -13.82
C VAL A 135 -6.20 20.36 -12.62
N VAL A 136 -6.13 21.15 -11.55
CA VAL A 136 -6.96 20.99 -10.36
C VAL A 136 -8.45 21.11 -10.70
N GLU A 137 -8.82 22.12 -11.49
CA GLU A 137 -10.21 22.29 -11.95
C GLU A 137 -10.66 21.12 -12.84
N GLN A 138 -9.76 20.57 -13.66
CA GLN A 138 -10.06 19.35 -14.43
C GLN A 138 -10.28 18.13 -13.53
N LEU A 139 -9.45 17.93 -12.50
CA LEU A 139 -9.55 16.78 -11.57
C LEU A 139 -10.92 16.70 -10.89
N ARG A 140 -11.56 17.83 -10.60
CA ARG A 140 -12.92 17.88 -10.03
C ARG A 140 -13.96 17.06 -10.82
N HIS A 141 -13.75 16.93 -12.13
CA HIS A 141 -14.67 16.26 -13.04
C HIS A 141 -14.27 14.82 -13.38
N VAL A 142 -13.17 14.31 -12.81
CA VAL A 142 -12.63 12.98 -13.07
C VAL A 142 -13.18 12.00 -12.04
N LEU A 143 -14.20 11.23 -12.40
CA LEU A 143 -14.96 10.38 -11.47
C LEU A 143 -14.72 8.88 -11.68
N SER A 144 -14.06 8.53 -12.78
CA SER A 144 -13.82 7.15 -13.18
C SER A 144 -12.51 6.98 -13.95
N ALA A 145 -12.04 5.74 -14.06
CA ALA A 145 -10.86 5.42 -14.87
C ALA A 145 -11.06 5.75 -16.37
N GLN A 146 -12.30 5.76 -16.86
CA GLN A 146 -12.61 6.15 -18.24
C GLN A 146 -12.33 7.65 -18.44
N ASP A 147 -12.70 8.50 -17.49
CA ASP A 147 -12.45 9.94 -17.54
C ASP A 147 -10.93 10.25 -17.57
N ILE A 148 -10.13 9.44 -16.88
CA ILE A 148 -8.66 9.53 -16.92
C ILE A 148 -8.15 9.19 -18.31
N SER A 149 -8.60 8.06 -18.89
CA SER A 149 -8.17 7.60 -20.22
C SER A 149 -8.60 8.53 -21.36
N ALA A 150 -9.71 9.25 -21.18
CA ALA A 150 -10.18 10.26 -22.13
C ALA A 150 -9.27 11.50 -22.18
N SER A 151 -8.48 11.73 -21.12
CA SER A 151 -7.52 12.82 -21.04
C SER A 151 -6.09 12.31 -21.22
N SER A 152 -5.53 12.52 -22.41
CA SER A 152 -4.12 12.20 -22.69
C SER A 152 -3.17 12.85 -21.67
N LYS A 153 -3.48 14.06 -21.19
CA LYS A 153 -2.69 14.76 -20.18
C LYS A 153 -2.69 14.02 -18.83
N LEU A 154 -3.86 13.58 -18.35
CA LEU A 154 -3.97 12.87 -17.07
C LEU A 154 -3.39 11.46 -17.14
N SER A 155 -3.56 10.79 -18.28
CA SER A 155 -2.91 9.49 -18.53
C SER A 155 -1.38 9.63 -18.53
N ALA A 156 -0.84 10.68 -19.14
CA ALA A 156 0.59 10.97 -19.12
C ALA A 156 1.15 11.25 -17.71
N PHE A 157 0.35 11.80 -16.78
CA PHE A 157 0.75 11.97 -15.37
C PHE A 157 0.94 10.63 -14.64
N LEU A 158 0.25 9.57 -15.07
CA LEU A 158 0.37 8.24 -14.47
C LEU A 158 1.48 7.41 -15.12
N GLU A 159 1.71 7.59 -16.42
CA GLU A 159 2.71 6.85 -17.19
C GLU A 159 4.12 7.41 -17.02
N ASN A 160 4.26 8.74 -16.96
CA ASN A 160 5.52 9.37 -16.63
C ASN A 160 5.70 9.30 -15.12
N LYS A 161 6.41 8.27 -14.65
CA LYS A 161 6.97 8.26 -13.29
C LYS A 161 7.75 9.57 -13.11
N SER A 162 7.27 10.39 -12.18
CA SER A 162 7.83 11.69 -11.78
C SER A 162 9.33 11.61 -11.52
#